data_AF-A0A973NSX0-F1
#
_entry.id   AF-A0A973NSX0-F1
#
_cell.length_a   1.000
_cell.length_b   1.000
_cell.length_c   1.000
_cell.angle_alpha   90.00
_cell.angle_beta   90.00
_cell.angle_gamma   90.00
#
_symmetry.space_group_name_H-M   'P 1'
#
loop_
_entity.id
_entity.type
_entity.pdbx_description
1 polymer ?
#
loop_
_entity_poly.entity_id
_entity_poly.type
_entity_poly.pdbx_seq_one_letter_code
_entity_poly.pdbx_strand_id
1 'polypeptide(L)' 'MIDDREKISTGPNDSPLNETIAGTGPGIPDEALAPGEELPDAPSDEEVERIAEKIGAPTAERDTLPLEGE' A
#
# COMPACT_ATOMS: atom_id res chain seq x y z
N MET A 1 -26.77 -37.10 -19.06
CA MET A 1 -26.77 -35.67 -18.68
C MET A 1 -25.43 -35.44 -18.01
N ILE A 2 -24.50 -34.78 -18.71
CA ILE A 2 -23.18 -34.45 -18.19
C ILE A 2 -23.33 -33.09 -17.50
N ASP A 3 -22.86 -33.00 -16.26
CA ASP A 3 -22.84 -31.77 -15.47
C ASP A 3 -22.03 -30.69 -16.22
N ASP A 4 -22.73 -29.68 -16.77
CA ASP A 4 -22.18 -28.48 -17.40
C ASP A 4 -21.48 -27.52 -16.40
N ARG A 5 -20.98 -28.05 -15.27
CA ARG A 5 -20.44 -27.27 -14.14
C ARG A 5 -18.92 -27.22 -14.06
N GLU A 6 -18.20 -27.71 -15.06
CA GLU A 6 -16.74 -27.62 -15.12
C GLU A 6 -16.27 -26.98 -16.43
N LYS A 7 -16.34 -25.65 -16.50
CA LYS A 7 -15.52 -24.88 -17.42
C LYS A 7 -14.32 -24.31 -16.66
N ILE A 8 -13.17 -24.95 -16.83
CA ILE A 8 -11.82 -24.44 -16.48
C ILE A 8 -11.19 -23.65 -17.64
N SER A 9 -12.02 -23.12 -18.57
CA SER A 9 -11.73 -22.42 -19.86
C SER A 9 -10.56 -22.98 -20.72
N THR A 10 -10.83 -23.32 -21.98
CA THR A 10 -9.78 -23.66 -22.98
C THR A 10 -9.98 -22.97 -24.34
N GLY A 11 -10.72 -21.86 -24.39
CA GLY A 11 -10.99 -21.11 -25.63
C GLY A 11 -10.39 -19.70 -25.60
N PRO A 12 -9.84 -19.18 -26.71
CA PRO A 12 -9.20 -17.86 -26.76
C PRO A 12 -10.15 -16.67 -26.50
N ASN A 13 -11.46 -16.89 -26.44
CA ASN A 13 -12.49 -15.88 -26.12
C ASN A 13 -13.39 -16.30 -24.93
N ASP A 14 -13.03 -17.36 -24.19
CA ASP A 14 -13.86 -17.92 -23.12
C ASP A 14 -13.51 -17.21 -21.80
N SER A 15 -14.31 -16.18 -21.46
CA SER A 15 -14.13 -15.36 -20.26
C SER A 15 -14.33 -16.20 -18.99
N PRO A 16 -13.44 -16.15 -18.01
CA PRO A 16 -13.62 -16.88 -16.75
C PRO A 16 -14.92 -16.47 -16.07
N LEU A 17 -15.84 -17.43 -15.95
CA LEU A 17 -17.04 -17.27 -15.14
C LEU A 17 -16.55 -17.10 -13.70
N ASN A 18 -16.78 -15.92 -13.11
CA ASN A 18 -16.40 -15.51 -11.74
C ASN A 18 -15.04 -14.80 -11.57
N GLU A 19 -14.32 -14.41 -12.62
CA GLU A 19 -13.20 -13.48 -12.46
C GLU A 19 -13.70 -12.03 -12.50
N THR A 20 -13.14 -11.16 -11.66
CA THR A 20 -13.41 -9.74 -11.71
C THR A 20 -12.82 -9.17 -13.00
N ILE A 21 -13.55 -8.28 -13.67
CA ILE A 21 -12.99 -7.56 -14.81
C ILE A 21 -11.79 -6.75 -14.30
N ALA A 22 -10.68 -6.79 -15.04
CA ALA A 22 -9.48 -6.06 -14.67
C ALA A 22 -9.82 -4.59 -14.36
N GLY A 23 -9.53 -4.14 -13.14
CA GLY A 23 -9.83 -2.79 -12.67
C GLY A 23 -11.23 -2.58 -12.04
N THR A 24 -12.10 -3.59 -12.01
CA THR A 24 -13.42 -3.53 -11.35
C THR A 24 -13.53 -4.42 -10.11
N GLY A 25 -12.46 -5.13 -9.76
CA GLY A 25 -12.37 -5.81 -8.48
C GLY A 25 -12.34 -4.78 -7.33
N PRO A 26 -12.77 -5.15 -6.11
CA PRO A 26 -12.56 -4.28 -4.96
C PRO A 26 -11.06 -3.98 -4.86
N GLY A 27 -10.70 -2.71 -4.99
CA GLY A 27 -9.33 -2.25 -4.83
C GLY A 27 -8.86 -2.46 -3.39
N ILE A 28 -7.55 -2.27 -3.16
CA ILE A 28 -7.06 -2.07 -1.79
C ILE A 28 -7.81 -0.85 -1.25
N PRO A 29 -8.51 -0.96 -0.10
CA PRO A 29 -9.15 0.20 0.50
C PRO A 29 -8.08 1.29 0.71
N ASP A 30 -8.42 2.53 0.37
CA ASP A 30 -7.50 3.64 0.56
C ASP A 30 -7.13 3.72 2.05
N GLU A 31 -5.84 3.53 2.36
CA GLU A 31 -5.31 3.68 3.72
C GLU A 31 -4.99 5.16 4.02
N ALA A 32 -5.30 6.08 3.11
CA ALA A 32 -5.25 7.51 3.39
C ALA A 32 -6.21 7.87 4.52
N LEU A 33 -5.75 8.72 5.42
CA LEU A 33 -6.57 9.30 6.49
C LEU A 33 -7.81 9.95 5.87
N ALA A 34 -8.97 9.57 6.37
CA ALA A 34 -10.23 10.19 5.98
C ALA A 34 -10.24 11.67 6.44
N PRO A 35 -11.01 12.54 5.77
CA PRO A 35 -11.16 13.92 6.22
C PRO A 35 -11.65 13.99 7.68
N GLY A 36 -10.87 14.65 8.54
CA GLY A 36 -11.16 14.81 9.96
C GLY A 36 -10.53 13.77 10.88
N GLU A 37 -9.76 12.82 10.35
CA GLU A 37 -8.90 11.96 11.16
C GLU A 37 -7.60 12.69 11.53
N GLU A 38 -7.15 12.51 12.78
CA GLU A 38 -5.91 13.11 13.27
C GLU A 38 -4.70 12.37 12.69
N LEU A 39 -3.68 13.14 12.31
CA LEU A 39 -2.39 12.57 11.92
C LEU A 39 -1.76 11.86 13.13
N PRO A 40 -1.09 10.72 12.92
CA PRO A 40 -0.31 10.10 13.97
C PRO A 40 0.83 11.03 14.39
N ASP A 41 1.22 10.93 15.67
CA ASP A 41 2.39 11.63 16.17
C ASP A 41 3.66 11.20 15.42
N ALA A 42 4.54 12.16 15.19
CA ALA A 42 5.86 11.87 14.64
C ALA A 42 6.67 10.99 15.62
N PRO A 43 7.50 10.06 15.10
CA PRO A 43 8.39 9.28 15.96
C PRO A 43 9.40 10.18 16.67
N SER A 44 9.85 9.77 17.85
CA SER A 44 10.93 10.47 18.56
C SER A 44 12.28 10.24 17.90
N ASP A 45 13.24 11.15 18.13
CA ASP A 45 14.62 11.01 17.65
C ASP A 45 15.25 9.67 18.06
N GLU A 46 15.03 9.24 19.31
CA GLU A 46 15.55 7.95 19.82
C GLU A 46 14.95 6.76 19.05
N GLU A 47 13.67 6.83 18.70
CA GLU A 47 12.99 5.79 17.94
C GLU A 47 13.46 5.75 16.49
N VAL A 48 13.68 6.91 15.88
CA VAL A 48 14.27 7.03 14.55
C VAL A 48 15.67 6.42 14.52
N GLU A 49 16.54 6.74 15.48
CA GLU A 49 17.90 6.19 15.56
C GLU A 49 17.89 4.66 15.71
N ARG A 50 17.08 4.13 16.63
CA ARG A 50 16.93 2.68 16.86
C ARG A 50 16.49 1.93 15.61
N ILE A 51 15.54 2.49 14.86
CA ILE A 51 15.03 1.87 13.63
C ILE A 51 16.06 1.99 12.50
N ALA A 52 16.74 3.14 12.38
CA ALA A 52 17.79 3.34 11.39
C ALA A 52 18.92 2.32 11.53
N GLU A 53 19.37 2.04 12.77
CA GLU A 53 20.37 1.00 13.05
C GLU A 53 19.86 -0.39 12.61
N LYS A 54 18.61 -0.72 12.95
CA LYS A 54 18.01 -2.03 12.65
C LYS A 54 17.93 -2.31 11.14
N ILE A 55 17.66 -1.28 10.32
CA ILE A 55 17.52 -1.42 8.86
C ILE A 55 18.81 -1.08 8.11
N GLY A 56 19.88 -0.69 8.81
CA GLY A 56 21.13 -0.24 8.20
C GLY A 56 20.98 1.03 7.36
N ALA A 57 20.03 1.90 7.70
CA ALA A 57 19.82 3.14 6.97
C ALA A 57 20.96 4.14 7.28
N PRO A 58 21.40 4.91 6.27
CA PRO A 58 22.32 6.00 6.52
C PRO A 58 21.63 7.08 7.36
N THR A 59 22.11 7.28 8.59
CA THR A 59 21.71 8.43 9.40
C THR A 59 22.42 9.66 8.82
N ALA A 60 21.73 10.43 7.98
CA ALA A 60 22.25 11.69 7.48
C ALA A 60 22.51 12.65 8.65
N GLU A 61 23.48 13.56 8.50
CA GLU A 61 23.69 14.65 9.44
C GLU A 61 22.40 15.46 9.61
N ARG A 62 22.08 15.86 10.85
CA ARG A 62 20.93 16.72 11.17
C ARG A 62 20.89 17.88 10.18
N ASP A 63 19.77 18.04 9.49
CA ASP A 63 19.56 19.20 8.62
C ASP A 63 19.51 20.45 9.52
N THR A 64 20.64 21.15 9.57
CA THR A 64 20.83 22.38 10.36
C THR A 64 20.57 23.62 9.52
N LEU A 65 20.07 23.46 8.29
CA LEU A 65 19.71 24.60 7.48
C LEU A 65 18.60 25.39 8.18
N PRO A 66 18.75 26.72 8.31
CA PRO A 66 17.70 27.55 8.87
C PRO A 66 16.45 27.41 8.01
N LEU A 67 15.30 27.19 8.66
CA LEU A 67 14.01 27.30 8.00
C LEU A 67 13.82 28.79 7.66
N GLU A 68 14.25 29.22 6.47
CA GLU A 68 14.06 30.60 6.02
C GLU A 68 12.56 30.86 5.82
N GLY A 69 11.96 31.69 6.69
CA GLY A 69 10.65 32.29 6.43
C GLY A 69 9.74 32.55 7.63
N GLU A 70 10.21 33.24 8.68
CA GLU A 70 9.32 34.03 9.56
C GLU A 70 8.87 35.33 8.87
#